data_AF-A0A0R0LSZ2-F1
#
_entry.id   AF-A0A0R0LSZ2-F1
#
_cell.length_a   1.000
_cell.length_b   1.000
_cell.length_c   1.000
_cell.angle_alpha   90.00
_cell.angle_beta   90.00
_cell.angle_gamma   90.00
#
_symmetry.space_group_name_H-M   'P 1'
#
loop_
_entity.id
_entity.type
_entity.pdbx_description
1 polymer ?
#
loop_
_entity_poly.entity_id
_entity_poly.type
_entity_poly.pdbx_seq_one_letter_code
_entity_poly.pdbx_strand_id
1 'polypeptide(L)'
;MLKYIDCYNSLGSLVGLSALLLITLENFYKTDNFLLKIGCLQTFYILELFNIIIGMSKAKIFPTILQLSSRLFIIWPICHRFQYTQGIVHLMLYCWFFSDTIRYLFYLSRNRFFKFLRYNLFLFFYPIGTYCEIVLVSRTESISIGLFKYLLRTIMLFYIPGFVFLFFHMLKRRKWTSKTEKTAKQD
;
A
#
# COMPACT_ATOMS: atom_id res chain seq x y z
N MET A 1 7.90 -28.82 -4.89
CA MET A 1 7.39 -28.53 -3.53
C MET A 1 7.17 -27.02 -3.43
N LEU A 2 5.92 -26.56 -3.38
CA LEU A 2 5.59 -25.14 -3.23
C LEU A 2 6.16 -24.65 -1.89
N LYS A 3 7.04 -23.65 -1.91
CA LYS A 3 7.52 -23.03 -0.67
C LYS A 3 6.36 -22.20 -0.10
N TYR A 4 6.20 -22.22 1.23
CA TYR A 4 5.17 -21.43 1.94
C TYR A 4 5.06 -19.99 1.40
N ILE A 5 6.20 -19.36 1.15
CA ILE A 5 6.27 -17.97 0.67
C ILE A 5 5.62 -17.78 -0.71
N ASP A 6 5.66 -18.78 -1.59
CA ASP A 6 5.05 -18.72 -2.91
C ASP A 6 3.52 -18.84 -2.79
N CYS A 7 3.02 -19.67 -1.86
CA CYS A 7 1.59 -19.73 -1.54
C CYS A 7 1.09 -18.38 -0.98
N TYR A 8 1.83 -17.81 -0.01
CA TYR A 8 1.52 -16.50 0.54
C TYR A 8 1.50 -15.40 -0.54
N ASN A 9 2.47 -15.41 -1.45
CA ASN A 9 2.53 -14.41 -2.52
C ASN A 9 1.36 -14.57 -3.51
N SER A 10 0.96 -15.80 -3.83
CA SER A 10 -0.22 -16.09 -4.65
C SER A 10 -1.50 -15.57 -3.99
N LEU A 11 -1.70 -15.86 -2.70
CA LEU A 11 -2.82 -15.33 -1.93
C LEU A 11 -2.82 -13.80 -1.89
N GLY A 12 -1.65 -13.18 -1.67
CA GLY A 12 -1.51 -11.72 -1.68
C GLY A 12 -1.90 -11.08 -3.01
N SER A 13 -1.61 -11.74 -4.14
CA SER A 13 -2.05 -11.29 -5.47
C SER A 13 -3.55 -11.44 -5.69
N LEU A 14 -4.15 -12.53 -5.20
CA LEU A 14 -5.60 -12.76 -5.27
C LEU A 14 -6.37 -11.76 -4.40
N VAL A 15 -5.87 -11.47 -3.20
CA VAL A 15 -6.41 -10.42 -2.32
C VAL A 15 -6.41 -9.07 -3.04
N GLY A 16 -5.30 -8.71 -3.69
CA GLY A 16 -5.20 -7.48 -4.46
C GLY A 16 -6.19 -7.39 -5.62
N LEU A 17 -6.33 -8.47 -6.40
CA LEU A 17 -7.30 -8.56 -7.49
C LEU A 17 -8.75 -8.51 -7.00
N SER A 18 -9.05 -9.21 -5.90
CA SER A 18 -10.38 -9.19 -5.30
C SER A 18 -10.76 -7.79 -4.79
N ALA A 19 -9.80 -7.06 -4.21
CA ALA A 19 -10.02 -5.67 -3.79
C ALA A 19 -10.28 -4.77 -4.99
N LEU A 20 -9.50 -4.88 -6.07
CA LEU A 20 -9.72 -4.12 -7.31
C LEU A 20 -11.11 -4.38 -7.89
N LEU A 21 -11.54 -5.64 -7.91
CA LEU A 21 -12.89 -6.01 -8.36
C LEU A 21 -13.98 -5.46 -7.44
N LEU A 22 -13.78 -5.47 -6.12
CA LEU A 22 -14.74 -4.85 -5.19
C LEU A 22 -14.84 -3.34 -5.39
N ILE A 23 -13.72 -2.65 -5.66
CA ILE A 23 -13.71 -1.21 -5.93
C ILE A 23 -14.44 -0.90 -7.25
N THR A 24 -14.27 -1.72 -8.30
CA THR A 24 -15.02 -1.53 -9.55
C THR A 24 -16.51 -1.78 -9.33
N LEU A 25 -16.89 -2.87 -8.66
CA LEU A 25 -18.29 -3.16 -8.35
C LEU A 25 -18.95 -2.08 -7.51
N GLU A 26 -18.25 -1.50 -6.54
CA GLU A 26 -18.75 -0.39 -5.73
C GLU A 26 -19.19 0.81 -6.57
N ASN A 27 -18.40 1.14 -7.61
CA ASN A 27 -18.72 2.26 -8.50
C ASN A 27 -20.01 2.05 -9.30
N PHE A 28 -20.41 0.80 -9.56
CA PHE A 28 -21.60 0.47 -10.34
C PHE A 28 -22.83 0.16 -9.47
N TYR A 29 -22.65 -0.63 -8.40
CA TYR A 29 -23.75 -1.26 -7.69
C TYR A 29 -23.89 -0.85 -6.22
N LYS A 30 -23.01 0.01 -5.68
CA LYS A 30 -22.97 0.40 -4.24
C LYS A 30 -23.13 -0.81 -3.32
N THR A 31 -22.02 -1.45 -3.02
CA THR A 31 -21.93 -2.70 -2.29
C THR A 31 -22.09 -2.48 -0.78
N ASP A 32 -22.94 -3.29 -0.16
CA ASP A 32 -23.06 -3.30 1.30
C ASP A 32 -21.73 -3.66 1.97
N ASN A 33 -21.42 -2.92 3.04
CA ASN A 33 -20.23 -3.09 3.87
C ASN A 33 -18.91 -3.02 3.07
N PHE A 34 -18.88 -2.25 1.98
CA PHE A 34 -17.70 -2.08 1.12
C PHE A 34 -16.41 -1.80 1.90
N LEU A 35 -16.42 -0.77 2.76
CA LEU A 35 -15.25 -0.37 3.53
C LEU A 35 -14.78 -1.44 4.52
N LEU A 36 -15.70 -2.23 5.07
CA LEU A 36 -15.36 -3.34 5.95
C LEU A 36 -14.66 -4.45 5.16
N LYS A 37 -15.20 -4.84 3.99
CA LYS A 37 -14.59 -5.84 3.11
C LYS A 37 -13.19 -5.41 2.68
N ILE A 38 -13.02 -4.16 2.23
CA ILE A 38 -11.72 -3.61 1.87
C ILE A 38 -10.77 -3.54 3.07
N GLY A 39 -11.26 -3.14 4.24
CA GLY A 39 -10.47 -3.12 5.48
C GLY A 39 -9.92 -4.50 5.85
N CYS A 40 -10.73 -5.55 5.72
CA CYS A 40 -10.30 -6.93 5.93
C CYS A 40 -9.22 -7.35 4.93
N LEU A 41 -9.41 -7.05 3.64
CA LEU A 41 -8.40 -7.33 2.61
C LEU A 41 -7.09 -6.57 2.85
N GLN A 42 -7.17 -5.31 3.32
CA GLN A 42 -5.99 -4.53 3.67
C GLN A 42 -5.26 -5.12 4.90
N THR A 43 -6.02 -5.65 5.86
CA THR A 43 -5.49 -6.26 7.10
C THR A 43 -4.75 -7.57 6.83
N PHE A 44 -5.09 -8.28 5.75
CA PHE A 44 -4.33 -9.47 5.30
C PHE A 44 -2.83 -9.18 5.15
N TYR A 45 -2.45 -7.97 4.71
CA TYR A 45 -1.05 -7.63 4.49
C TYR A 45 -0.23 -7.47 5.77
N ILE A 46 -0.84 -7.49 6.96
CA ILE A 46 -0.12 -7.60 8.23
C ILE A 46 0.71 -8.91 8.27
N LEU A 47 0.26 -9.97 7.58
CA LEU A 47 1.05 -11.20 7.44
C LEU A 47 2.42 -10.96 6.81
N GLU A 48 2.59 -9.91 6.01
CA GLU A 48 3.91 -9.53 5.48
C GLU A 48 4.89 -9.18 6.60
N LEU A 49 4.40 -8.47 7.63
CA LEU A 49 5.20 -8.10 8.78
C LEU A 49 5.63 -9.34 9.57
N PHE A 50 4.71 -10.28 9.81
CA PHE A 50 5.03 -11.55 10.46
C PHE A 50 6.06 -12.36 9.67
N ASN A 51 5.90 -12.43 8.34
CA ASN A 51 6.85 -13.14 7.48
C ASN A 51 8.26 -12.52 7.49
N ILE A 52 8.37 -11.20 7.70
CA ILE A 52 9.67 -10.53 7.89
C ILE A 52 10.27 -10.89 9.25
N ILE A 53 9.47 -10.86 10.33
CA ILE A 53 9.92 -11.15 11.70
C ILE A 53 10.43 -12.60 11.81
N ILE A 54 9.74 -13.55 11.20
CA ILE A 54 10.14 -14.98 11.19
C ILE A 54 11.34 -15.23 10.24
N GLY A 55 11.78 -14.22 9.48
CA GLY A 55 12.90 -14.34 8.54
C GLY A 55 12.56 -15.03 7.22
N MET A 56 11.27 -15.25 6.93
CA MET A 56 10.80 -15.84 5.68
C MET A 56 10.87 -14.87 4.50
N SER A 57 10.85 -13.56 4.77
CA SER A 57 10.96 -12.49 3.78
C SER A 57 12.24 -11.67 3.96
N LYS A 58 12.91 -11.34 2.85
CA LYS A 58 14.10 -10.47 2.82
C LYS A 58 13.76 -8.97 2.81
N ALA A 59 12.49 -8.61 3.04
CA ALA A 59 12.08 -7.21 3.10
C ALA A 59 12.57 -6.55 4.39
N LYS A 60 12.72 -5.22 4.37
CA LYS A 60 13.13 -4.46 5.56
C LYS A 60 11.91 -4.17 6.40
N ILE A 61 11.99 -4.47 7.70
CA ILE A 61 10.87 -4.33 8.64
C ILE A 61 10.36 -2.89 8.75
N PHE A 62 11.26 -1.91 8.90
CA PHE A 62 10.89 -0.52 9.18
C PHE A 62 10.05 0.13 8.06
N PRO A 63 10.45 0.07 6.76
CA PRO A 63 9.60 0.54 5.67
C PRO A 63 8.25 -0.17 5.58
N THR A 64 8.20 -1.47 5.87
CA THR A 64 6.96 -2.25 5.82
C THR A 64 6.00 -1.83 6.94
N ILE A 65 6.50 -1.60 8.16
CA ILE A 65 5.68 -1.09 9.27
C ILE A 65 5.11 0.28 8.90
N LEU A 66 5.95 1.21 8.43
CA LEU A 66 5.50 2.55 8.09
C LEU A 66 4.44 2.53 6.97
N GLN A 67 4.63 1.71 5.94
CA GLN A 67 3.67 1.57 4.84
C GLN A 67 2.34 0.94 5.30
N LEU A 68 2.39 -0.16 6.07
CA LEU A 68 1.18 -0.87 6.50
C LEU A 68 0.39 -0.08 7.55
N SER A 69 1.08 0.50 8.53
CA SER A 69 0.44 1.32 9.58
C SER A 69 -0.30 2.51 8.98
N SER A 70 0.31 3.20 8.02
CA SER A 70 -0.31 4.32 7.30
C SER A 70 -1.64 3.91 6.64
N ARG A 71 -1.64 2.81 5.89
CA ARG A 71 -2.84 2.34 5.18
C ARG A 71 -3.93 1.84 6.13
N LEU A 72 -3.55 1.13 7.19
CA LEU A 72 -4.49 0.65 8.20
C LEU A 72 -5.12 1.81 8.98
N PHE A 73 -4.33 2.83 9.30
CA PHE A 73 -4.82 4.05 9.93
C PHE A 73 -5.85 4.78 9.06
N ILE A 74 -5.61 4.85 7.76
CA ILE A 74 -6.54 5.50 6.84
C ILE A 74 -7.79 4.64 6.61
N ILE A 75 -7.69 3.33 6.44
CA ILE A 75 -8.90 2.53 6.13
C ILE A 75 -9.84 2.40 7.34
N TRP A 76 -9.31 2.22 8.55
CA TRP A 76 -10.10 1.94 9.74
C TRP A 76 -10.52 3.25 10.47
N PRO A 77 -9.62 3.97 11.19
CA PRO A 77 -9.95 5.21 11.87
C PRO A 77 -10.53 6.33 10.99
N ILE A 78 -10.17 6.40 9.71
CA ILE A 78 -10.61 7.49 8.82
C ILE A 78 -11.78 7.03 7.94
N CYS A 79 -11.54 6.17 6.97
CA CYS A 79 -12.57 5.81 5.99
C CYS A 79 -13.74 5.06 6.62
N HIS A 80 -13.50 3.98 7.36
CA HIS A 80 -14.57 3.17 7.96
C HIS A 80 -15.32 3.93 9.06
N ARG A 81 -14.63 4.67 9.94
CA ARG A 81 -15.29 5.42 11.02
C ARG A 81 -16.19 6.54 10.49
N PHE A 82 -15.73 7.29 9.48
CA PHE A 82 -16.46 8.43 8.91
C PHE A 82 -17.25 8.09 7.64
N GLN A 83 -17.30 6.80 7.28
CA GLN A 83 -18.01 6.25 6.11
C GLN A 83 -17.69 6.99 4.81
N TYR A 84 -16.41 7.30 4.59
CA TYR A 84 -15.97 7.94 3.36
C TYR A 84 -15.97 6.95 2.19
N THR A 85 -16.85 7.17 1.22
CA THR A 85 -16.96 6.39 -0.02
C THR A 85 -16.81 7.25 -1.28
N GLN A 86 -16.22 8.44 -1.15
CA GLN A 86 -16.09 9.38 -2.27
C GLN A 86 -15.05 8.92 -3.30
N GLY A 87 -15.05 9.56 -4.47
CA GLY A 87 -14.11 9.24 -5.55
C GLY A 87 -12.63 9.29 -5.13
N ILE A 88 -12.28 10.13 -4.16
CA ILE A 88 -10.91 10.21 -3.62
C ILE A 88 -10.49 8.93 -2.88
N VAL A 89 -11.43 8.27 -2.20
CA VAL A 89 -11.20 6.98 -1.53
C VAL A 89 -10.98 5.92 -2.59
N HIS A 90 -11.83 5.87 -3.63
CA HIS A 90 -11.68 4.93 -4.74
C HIS A 90 -10.32 5.09 -5.44
N LEU A 91 -9.92 6.32 -5.77
CA LEU A 91 -8.64 6.60 -6.41
C LEU A 91 -7.45 6.12 -5.56
N MET A 92 -7.49 6.40 -4.25
CA MET A 92 -6.48 5.95 -3.30
C MET A 92 -6.41 4.41 -3.26
N LEU A 93 -7.56 3.74 -3.14
CA LEU A 93 -7.62 2.28 -3.07
C LEU A 93 -7.13 1.64 -4.37
N TYR A 94 -7.47 2.19 -5.54
CA TYR A 94 -6.89 1.74 -6.81
C TYR A 94 -5.37 1.86 -6.82
N CYS A 95 -4.81 3.00 -6.40
CA CYS A 95 -3.36 3.20 -6.32
C CYS A 95 -2.69 2.16 -5.39
N TRP A 96 -3.29 1.88 -4.24
CA TRP A 96 -2.77 0.92 -3.27
C TRP A 96 -2.81 -0.51 -3.79
N PHE A 97 -3.99 -1.02 -4.13
CA PHE A 97 -4.18 -2.43 -4.48
C PHE A 97 -3.58 -2.77 -5.84
N PHE A 98 -3.52 -1.83 -6.78
CA PHE A 98 -2.80 -2.05 -8.03
C PHE A 98 -1.29 -2.15 -7.79
N SER A 99 -0.72 -1.25 -6.96
CA SER A 99 0.69 -1.32 -6.59
C SER A 99 1.05 -2.63 -5.86
N ASP A 100 0.18 -3.07 -4.95
CA ASP A 100 0.37 -4.32 -4.19
C ASP A 100 0.24 -5.55 -5.09
N THR A 101 -0.74 -5.58 -5.99
CA THR A 101 -0.91 -6.69 -6.95
C THR A 101 0.35 -6.87 -7.78
N ILE A 102 0.89 -5.80 -8.36
CA ILE A 102 2.14 -5.86 -9.12
C ILE A 102 3.33 -6.28 -8.24
N ARG A 103 3.37 -5.87 -6.97
CA ARG A 103 4.39 -6.31 -6.01
C ARG A 103 4.37 -7.82 -5.80
N TYR A 104 3.20 -8.40 -5.53
CA TYR A 104 3.09 -9.83 -5.27
C TYR A 104 3.32 -10.66 -6.53
N LEU A 105 2.86 -10.19 -7.70
CA LEU A 105 3.19 -10.79 -9.00
C LEU A 105 4.70 -10.78 -9.27
N PHE A 106 5.40 -9.70 -8.92
CA PHE A 106 6.87 -9.65 -9.00
C PHE A 106 7.54 -10.68 -8.06
N TYR A 107 7.03 -10.87 -6.85
CA TYR A 107 7.61 -11.86 -5.92
C TYR A 107 7.44 -13.31 -6.39
N LEU A 108 6.32 -13.62 -7.08
CA LEU A 108 6.07 -14.92 -7.71
C LEU A 108 6.92 -15.13 -8.96
N SER A 109 6.77 -14.23 -9.94
CA SER A 109 7.33 -14.42 -11.27
C SER A 109 8.82 -14.09 -11.34
N ARG A 110 9.30 -13.15 -10.51
CA ARG A 110 10.67 -12.58 -10.54
C ARG A 110 11.11 -12.06 -11.92
N ASN A 111 10.17 -11.83 -12.83
CA ASN A 111 10.43 -11.37 -14.19
C ASN A 111 10.81 -9.88 -14.21
N ARG A 112 11.69 -9.51 -15.16
CA ARG A 112 12.11 -8.13 -15.43
C ARG A 112 10.93 -7.22 -15.77
N PHE A 113 9.88 -7.74 -16.40
CA PHE A 113 8.67 -6.95 -16.70
C PHE A 113 7.98 -6.44 -15.43
N PHE A 114 7.61 -7.33 -14.50
CA PHE A 114 6.97 -6.92 -13.25
C PHE A 114 7.89 -6.09 -12.36
N LYS A 115 9.20 -6.31 -12.45
CA LYS A 115 10.19 -5.46 -11.80
C LYS A 115 10.16 -4.02 -12.33
N PHE A 116 10.17 -3.86 -13.66
CA PHE A 116 10.04 -2.57 -14.31
C PHE A 116 8.73 -1.89 -13.92
N LEU A 117 7.62 -2.63 -14.00
CA LEU A 117 6.29 -2.12 -13.69
C LEU A 117 6.18 -1.66 -12.23
N ARG A 118 6.69 -2.47 -11.29
CA ARG A 118 6.76 -2.13 -9.86
C ARG A 118 7.42 -0.77 -9.62
N TYR A 119 8.59 -0.54 -10.21
CA TYR A 119 9.35 0.70 -9.94
C TYR A 119 8.77 1.93 -10.64
N ASN A 120 8.22 1.79 -11.85
CA ASN A 120 7.61 2.92 -12.56
C ASN A 120 6.25 3.27 -11.98
N LEU A 121 5.39 2.29 -11.72
CA LEU A 121 4.09 2.53 -11.09
C LEU A 121 4.23 3.11 -9.69
N PHE A 122 5.22 2.66 -8.91
CA PHE A 122 5.48 3.23 -7.59
C PHE A 122 5.74 4.74 -7.67
N LEU A 123 6.40 5.22 -8.73
CA LEU A 123 6.71 6.65 -8.88
C LEU A 123 5.45 7.51 -9.07
N PHE A 124 4.39 6.96 -9.65
CA PHE A 124 3.12 7.67 -9.86
C PHE A 124 2.10 7.40 -8.75
N PHE A 125 1.86 6.12 -8.44
CA PHE A 125 0.82 5.73 -7.49
C PHE A 125 1.16 6.08 -6.05
N TYR A 126 2.44 6.15 -5.68
CA TYR A 126 2.80 6.52 -4.32
C TYR A 126 2.48 8.00 -4.03
N PRO A 127 2.91 8.99 -4.83
CA PRO A 127 2.48 10.38 -4.64
C PRO A 127 0.96 10.58 -4.70
N ILE A 128 0.27 9.94 -5.66
CA ILE A 128 -1.19 10.09 -5.80
C ILE A 128 -1.91 9.50 -4.58
N GLY A 129 -1.51 8.32 -4.13
CA GLY A 129 -2.07 7.68 -2.93
C GLY A 129 -1.86 8.56 -1.69
N THR A 130 -0.63 9.04 -1.47
CA THR A 130 -0.31 9.91 -0.32
C THR A 130 -1.06 11.24 -0.36
N TYR A 131 -1.21 11.85 -1.53
CA TYR A 131 -2.04 13.04 -1.66
C TYR A 131 -3.48 12.78 -1.23
N CYS A 132 -4.08 11.67 -1.67
CA CYS A 132 -5.44 11.30 -1.28
C CYS A 132 -5.55 11.05 0.23
N GLU A 133 -4.57 10.38 0.83
CA GLU A 133 -4.50 10.15 2.28
C GLU A 133 -4.48 11.48 3.06
N ILE A 134 -3.63 12.42 2.65
CA ILE A 134 -3.51 13.74 3.29
C ILE A 134 -4.84 14.52 3.20
N VAL A 135 -5.51 14.49 2.06
CA VAL A 135 -6.81 15.16 1.88
C VAL A 135 -7.87 14.54 2.79
N LEU A 136 -7.90 13.21 2.90
CA LEU A 136 -8.83 12.50 3.78
C LEU A 136 -8.60 12.84 5.25
N VAL A 137 -7.35 12.82 5.70
CA VAL A 137 -6.99 13.17 7.09
C VAL A 137 -7.32 14.63 7.37
N SER A 138 -6.99 15.56 6.47
CA SER A 138 -7.32 16.98 6.60
C SER A 138 -8.83 17.21 6.75
N ARG A 139 -9.64 16.48 5.96
CA ARG A 139 -11.10 16.55 6.03
C ARG A 139 -11.63 15.99 7.35
N THR A 140 -11.05 14.92 7.86
CA THR A 140 -11.42 14.40 9.17
C THR A 140 -11.01 15.35 10.29
N GLU A 141 -9.83 15.98 10.19
CA GLU A 141 -9.35 16.95 11.17
C GLU A 141 -10.30 18.15 11.27
N SER A 142 -10.81 18.66 10.15
CA SER A 142 -11.71 19.84 10.16
C SER A 142 -13.06 19.57 10.84
N ILE A 143 -13.53 18.32 10.81
CA ILE A 143 -14.79 17.89 11.42
C ILE A 143 -14.57 17.41 12.87
N SER A 144 -13.35 16.98 13.20
CA SER A 144 -13.01 16.42 14.51
C SER A 144 -12.85 17.50 15.59
N ILE A 145 -13.24 17.17 16.82
CA ILE A 145 -13.16 18.05 17.98
C ILE A 145 -12.33 17.36 19.08
N GLY A 146 -11.69 18.14 19.96
CA GLY A 146 -10.99 17.63 21.13
C GLY A 146 -9.68 16.91 20.82
N LEU A 147 -9.31 15.93 21.67
CA LEU A 147 -8.03 15.20 21.60
C LEU A 147 -7.78 14.53 20.23
N PHE A 148 -8.84 14.03 19.59
CA PHE A 148 -8.71 13.37 18.29
C PHE A 148 -8.21 14.32 17.20
N LYS A 149 -8.63 15.59 17.22
CA LYS A 149 -8.13 16.62 16.29
C LYS A 149 -6.63 16.86 16.46
N TYR A 150 -6.15 17.01 17.70
CA TYR A 150 -4.73 17.20 17.98
C TYR A 150 -3.91 15.98 17.57
N LEU A 151 -4.42 14.78 17.81
CA LEU A 151 -3.80 13.54 17.36
C LEU A 151 -3.64 13.50 15.82
N LEU A 152 -4.70 13.82 15.06
CA LEU A 152 -4.65 13.87 13.60
C LEU A 152 -3.62 14.88 13.09
N ARG A 153 -3.58 16.07 13.70
CA ARG A 153 -2.61 17.10 13.36
C ARG A 153 -1.18 16.63 13.61
N THR A 154 -0.91 15.99 14.74
CA THR A 154 0.41 15.41 15.04
C THR A 154 0.79 14.34 14.01
N ILE A 155 -0.14 13.45 13.65
CA ILE A 155 0.10 12.42 12.63
C ILE A 155 0.42 13.05 11.27
N MET A 156 -0.30 14.10 10.87
CA MET A 156 -0.03 14.82 9.61
C MET A 156 1.37 15.44 9.56
N LEU A 157 1.87 15.98 10.68
CA LEU A 157 3.23 16.52 10.75
C LEU A 157 4.29 15.45 10.48
N PHE A 158 4.07 14.21 10.96
CA PHE A 158 4.97 13.08 10.71
C PHE A 158 4.72 12.39 9.35
N TYR A 159 3.57 12.62 8.72
CA TYR A 159 3.19 12.00 7.45
C TYR A 159 4.11 12.41 6.31
N ILE A 160 4.39 13.71 6.19
CA ILE A 160 5.25 14.29 5.16
C ILE A 160 6.70 13.76 5.26
N PRO A 161 7.40 13.81 6.42
CA PRO A 161 8.75 13.25 6.52
C PRO A 161 8.76 11.73 6.31
N GLY A 162 7.74 11.01 6.77
CA GLY A 162 7.59 9.57 6.51
C GLY A 162 7.49 9.25 5.02
N PHE A 163 6.67 10.01 4.28
CA PHE A 163 6.55 9.90 2.83
C PHE A 163 7.88 10.16 2.11
N VAL A 164 8.56 11.26 2.44
CA VAL A 164 9.84 11.64 1.84
C VAL A 164 10.88 10.53 2.06
N PHE A 165 10.99 10.02 3.29
CA PHE A 165 11.92 8.95 3.62
C PHE A 165 11.67 7.68 2.78
N LEU A 166 10.42 7.21 2.71
CA LEU A 166 10.05 6.02 1.94
C LEU A 166 10.29 6.20 0.44
N PHE A 167 9.93 7.36 -0.10
CA PHE A 167 10.09 7.68 -1.51
C PHE A 167 11.58 7.67 -1.91
N PHE A 168 12.43 8.37 -1.17
CA PHE A 168 13.86 8.39 -1.44
C PHE A 168 14.52 7.02 -1.25
N HIS A 169 14.08 6.24 -0.26
CA HIS A 169 14.56 4.87 -0.08
C HIS A 169 14.28 4.00 -1.32
N MET A 170 13.08 4.12 -1.91
CA MET A 170 12.70 3.39 -3.12
C MET A 170 13.45 3.87 -4.37
N LEU A 171 13.66 5.18 -4.52
CA LEU A 171 14.48 5.73 -5.59
C LEU A 171 15.93 5.25 -5.52
N LYS A 172 16.51 5.20 -4.31
CA LYS A 172 17.85 4.64 -4.10
C LYS A 172 17.86 3.17 -4.54
N ARG A 173 16.90 2.34 -4.11
CA ARG A 173 16.82 0.93 -4.52
C ARG A 173 16.69 0.74 -6.04
N ARG A 174 15.93 1.59 -6.74
CA ARG A 174 15.84 1.56 -8.21
C ARG A 174 17.20 1.78 -8.86
N LYS A 175 17.95 2.81 -8.45
CA LYS A 175 19.28 3.13 -8.98
C LYS A 175 20.28 1.99 -8.75
N TRP A 176 20.30 1.43 -7.55
CA TRP A 176 21.17 0.30 -7.21
C TRP A 176 20.86 -0.92 -8.07
N THR A 177 19.58 -1.26 -8.20
CA THR A 177 19.15 -2.44 -8.96
C THR A 177 19.46 -2.29 -10.45
N SER A 178 19.31 -1.09 -11.01
CA SER A 178 19.67 -0.81 -12.41
C SER A 178 21.18 -0.85 -12.64
N LYS A 179 21.99 -0.40 -11.67
CA LYS A 179 23.45 -0.44 -11.76
C LYS A 179 23.96 -1.89 -11.74
N THR A 180 23.48 -2.72 -10.82
CA THR A 180 23.85 -4.14 -10.73
C THR A 180 23.44 -4.93 -11.98
N GLU A 181 22.28 -4.62 -12.59
CA GLU A 181 21.88 -5.25 -13.86
C GLU A 181 22.73 -4.86 -15.06
N LYS A 182 23.39 -3.68 -15.04
CA LYS A 182 24.32 -3.29 -16.10
C LYS A 182 25.66 -4.01 -15.95
N THR A 183 26.16 -4.13 -14.72
CA THR A 183 27.41 -4.86 -14.42
C THR A 183 27.28 -6.34 -14.75
N ALA A 184 26.18 -7.00 -14.34
CA ALA A 184 25.94 -8.42 -14.63
C ALA A 184 25.64 -8.76 -16.11
N LYS A 185 25.62 -7.76 -17.01
CA LYS A 185 25.54 -7.98 -18.48
C LYS A 185 26.89 -7.74 -19.17
N GLN A 186 27.87 -7.21 -18.45
CA GLN A 186 29.22 -6.93 -18.95
C GLN A 186 30.22 -8.03 -18.57
N ASP A 187 29.85 -8.90 -17.64
CA ASP A 187 30.49 -10.17 -17.30
C ASP A 187 29.79 -11.32 -18.05
#